data_AF-A0A6P0SGX2-F1
#
_entry.id   AF-A0A6P0SGX2-F1
#
_cell.length_a   1.000
_cell.length_b   1.000
_cell.length_c   1.000
_cell.angle_alpha   90.00
_cell.angle_beta   90.00
_cell.angle_gamma   90.00
#
_symmetry.space_group_name_H-M   'P 1'
#
loop_
_entity.id
_entity.type
_entity.pdbx_description
1 polymer ?
#
loop_
_entity_poly.entity_id
_entity_poly.type
_entity_poly.pdbx_seq_one_letter_code
_entity_poly.pdbx_strand_id
1 'polypeptide(L)'
;MKRNQLLLIGLTLLTTLLLIIGGRTSWSRPEQLTLPIQSLPAQAQLSALAAPTTADTSAHTLRLNQEPYKDLTKRFQVGILEGYKVSTIGGFPLIESPDGNLAYTVLVEQRATDRPLSNPSLAQIAIEQFRRGEGFQTGNFQPVPGGVSLPWRGNLTLGGQTQPVSGVIL
;
A
#
# COMPACT_ATOMS: atom_id res chain seq x y z
N MET A 1 -18.22 33.21 -50.16
CA MET A 1 -17.02 32.48 -49.69
C MET A 1 -17.47 31.14 -49.12
N LYS A 2 -16.88 30.02 -49.57
CA LYS A 2 -17.41 28.65 -49.34
C LYS A 2 -16.99 28.14 -47.96
N ARG A 3 -17.94 27.57 -47.20
CA ARG A 3 -17.82 27.06 -45.81
C ARG A 3 -16.61 26.14 -45.56
N ASN A 4 -16.11 25.49 -46.60
CA ASN A 4 -14.96 24.59 -46.52
C ASN A 4 -13.60 25.31 -46.41
N GLN A 5 -13.52 26.61 -46.75
CA GLN A 5 -12.28 27.38 -46.54
C GLN A 5 -12.13 27.91 -45.11
N LEU A 6 -13.24 28.15 -44.40
CA LEU A 6 -13.22 28.54 -42.97
C LEU A 6 -12.78 27.37 -42.07
N LEU A 7 -13.14 26.14 -42.43
CA LEU A 7 -12.69 24.92 -41.73
C LEU A 7 -11.19 24.65 -41.90
N LEU A 8 -10.63 24.89 -43.10
CA LEU A 8 -9.19 24.71 -43.33
C LEU A 8 -8.35 25.75 -42.57
N ILE A 9 -8.78 27.01 -42.52
CA ILE A 9 -8.05 28.07 -41.80
C ILE A 9 -8.08 27.83 -40.28
N GLY A 10 -9.22 27.35 -39.75
CA GLY A 10 -9.34 26.99 -38.33
C GLY A 10 -8.43 25.83 -37.93
N LEU A 11 -8.26 24.83 -38.79
CA LEU A 11 -7.42 23.66 -38.52
C LEU A 11 -5.93 23.99 -38.57
N THR A 12 -5.50 24.88 -39.48
CA THR A 12 -4.11 25.34 -39.57
C THR A 12 -3.70 26.23 -38.39
N LEU A 13 -4.64 27.02 -37.84
CA LEU A 13 -4.38 27.86 -36.66
C LEU A 13 -4.30 27.04 -35.37
N LEU A 14 -5.12 25.99 -35.24
CA LEU A 14 -5.08 25.10 -34.08
C LEU A 14 -3.80 24.24 -34.04
N THR A 15 -3.30 23.81 -35.21
CA THR A 15 -2.06 23.03 -35.30
C THR A 15 -0.80 23.87 -35.06
N THR A 16 -0.78 25.15 -35.46
CA THR A 16 0.32 26.06 -35.11
C THR A 16 0.29 26.46 -33.63
N LEU A 17 -0.89 26.60 -33.01
CA LEU A 17 -0.99 26.90 -31.59
C LEU A 17 -0.56 25.72 -30.70
N LEU A 18 -0.83 24.47 -31.11
CA LEU A 18 -0.42 23.29 -30.35
C LEU A 18 1.10 23.04 -30.37
N LEU A 19 1.80 23.48 -31.43
CA LEU A 19 3.25 23.33 -31.58
C LEU A 19 4.07 24.33 -30.77
N ILE A 20 3.47 25.44 -30.31
CA ILE A 20 4.15 26.46 -29.50
C ILE A 20 4.13 26.11 -27.99
N ILE A 21 3.18 25.26 -27.55
CA ILE A 21 3.07 24.83 -26.15
C ILE A 21 3.95 23.60 -25.86
N GLY A 22 4.32 22.82 -26.89
CA GLY A 22 5.20 21.65 -26.75
C GLY A 22 6.71 21.94 -26.72
N GLY A 23 7.11 23.21 -26.87
CA GLY A 23 8.50 23.60 -27.08
C GLY A 23 9.06 24.51 -26.00
N ARG A 24 8.99 24.13 -24.71
CA ARG A 24 9.79 24.74 -23.61
C ARG A 24 9.58 24.07 -22.25
N THR A 25 9.90 22.79 -22.14
CA THR A 25 10.33 22.24 -20.84
C THR A 25 11.83 22.06 -20.89
N SER A 26 12.53 23.18 -20.66
CA SER A 26 13.92 23.18 -20.23
C SER A 26 13.98 22.42 -18.91
N TRP A 27 14.27 21.13 -18.96
CA TRP A 27 14.79 20.43 -17.80
C TRP A 27 16.14 21.05 -17.50
N SER A 28 16.15 21.99 -16.56
CA SER A 28 17.34 22.44 -15.87
C SER A 28 18.01 21.20 -15.29
N ARG A 29 19.11 20.79 -15.94
CA ARG A 29 20.06 19.83 -15.40
C ARG A 29 20.43 20.34 -14.00
N PRO A 30 20.24 19.58 -12.91
CA PRO A 30 20.79 20.02 -11.64
C PRO A 30 22.28 20.14 -11.85
N GLU A 31 22.84 21.32 -11.58
CA GLU A 31 24.28 21.49 -11.47
C GLU A 31 24.77 20.43 -10.47
N GLN A 32 25.48 19.43 -11.00
CA GLN A 32 26.25 18.55 -10.15
C GLN A 32 27.31 19.42 -9.50
N LEU A 33 27.11 19.72 -8.21
CA LEU A 33 28.18 20.11 -7.31
C LEU A 33 29.21 18.98 -7.37
N THR A 34 30.24 19.15 -8.21
CA THR A 34 31.39 18.26 -8.26
C THR A 34 32.17 18.48 -6.97
N LEU A 35 31.78 17.79 -5.91
CA LEU A 35 32.63 17.64 -4.74
C LEU A 35 33.90 16.93 -5.20
N PRO A 36 35.11 17.40 -4.84
CA PRO A 36 36.32 16.64 -5.11
C PRO A 36 36.21 15.31 -4.38
N ILE A 37 36.02 14.22 -5.12
CA ILE A 37 36.20 12.88 -4.56
C ILE A 37 37.70 12.76 -4.32
N GLN A 38 38.13 13.07 -3.09
CA GLN A 38 39.40 12.60 -2.59
C GLN A 38 39.32 11.07 -2.61
N SER A 39 40.15 10.43 -3.44
CA SER A 39 40.32 8.98 -3.43
C SER A 39 40.92 8.57 -2.08
N LEU A 40 40.07 8.24 -1.11
CA LEU A 40 40.50 7.53 0.09
C LEU A 40 41.09 6.18 -0.37
N PRO A 41 42.24 5.75 0.17
CA PRO A 41 42.80 4.46 -0.16
C PRO A 41 41.78 3.36 0.16
N ALA A 42 41.61 2.39 -0.75
CA ALA A 42 40.62 1.31 -0.67
C ALA A 42 40.67 0.51 0.65
N GLN A 43 41.76 0.62 1.40
CA GLN A 43 41.94 0.02 2.73
C GLN A 43 41.08 0.70 3.82
N ALA A 44 40.74 1.99 3.68
CA ALA A 44 39.87 2.68 4.63
C ALA A 44 38.38 2.30 4.46
N GLN A 45 37.95 1.93 3.25
CA GLN A 45 36.57 1.48 3.00
C GLN A 45 36.30 0.06 3.51
N LEU A 46 37.31 -0.82 3.54
CA LEU A 46 37.14 -2.17 4.10
C LEU A 46 36.98 -2.18 5.62
N SER A 47 37.64 -1.26 6.33
CA SER A 47 37.51 -1.15 7.80
C SER A 47 36.19 -0.53 8.24
N ALA A 48 35.51 0.25 7.38
CA ALA A 48 34.18 0.80 7.66
C ALA A 48 33.05 -0.23 7.48
N LEU A 49 33.30 -1.36 6.81
CA LEU A 49 32.33 -2.46 6.64
C LEU A 49 32.38 -3.49 7.78
N ALA A 50 33.34 -3.38 8.70
CA ALA A 50 33.58 -4.35 9.77
C ALA A 50 33.18 -3.83 11.17
N ALA A 51 32.56 -2.66 11.28
CA ALA A 51 31.79 -2.36 12.47
C ALA A 51 30.47 -3.12 12.34
N PRO A 52 30.13 -4.08 13.22
CA PRO A 52 28.74 -4.46 13.35
C PRO A 52 28.00 -3.18 13.70
N THR A 53 27.21 -2.66 12.76
CA THR A 53 26.02 -1.92 13.15
C THR A 53 25.25 -2.91 13.98
N THR A 54 25.47 -2.85 15.30
CA THR A 54 24.51 -3.33 16.27
C THR A 54 23.29 -2.50 15.96
N ALA A 55 22.48 -2.96 15.00
CA ALA A 55 21.08 -2.63 14.96
C ALA A 55 20.65 -2.94 16.37
N ASP A 56 20.35 -1.89 17.13
CA ASP A 56 19.80 -1.98 18.46
C ASP A 56 18.47 -2.70 18.28
N THR A 57 18.57 -4.03 18.22
CA THR A 57 17.46 -4.96 18.39
C THR A 57 17.25 -4.97 19.90
N SER A 58 16.96 -3.78 20.45
CA SER A 58 16.09 -3.65 21.59
C SER A 58 14.83 -4.36 21.16
N ALA A 59 14.78 -5.66 21.47
CA ALA A 59 13.62 -6.50 21.27
C ALA A 59 12.52 -5.85 22.10
N HIS A 60 11.79 -4.93 21.47
CA HIS A 60 10.63 -4.30 22.06
C HIS A 60 9.70 -5.48 22.31
N THR A 61 9.61 -5.89 23.56
CA THR A 61 8.80 -7.03 23.93
C THR A 61 7.38 -6.60 23.65
N LEU A 62 6.78 -7.13 22.57
CA LEU A 62 5.39 -6.86 22.25
C LEU A 62 4.55 -7.41 23.40
N ARG A 63 4.01 -6.50 24.22
CA ARG A 63 3.13 -6.85 25.32
C ARG A 63 1.77 -7.21 24.75
N LEU A 64 1.23 -8.33 25.22
CA LEU A 64 -0.13 -8.75 24.91
C LEU A 64 -1.07 -8.28 26.02
N ASN A 65 -2.29 -7.91 25.66
CA ASN A 65 -3.40 -7.85 26.59
C ASN A 65 -3.58 -9.21 27.27
N GLN A 66 -4.08 -9.18 28.51
CA GLN A 66 -4.26 -10.39 29.31
C GLN A 66 -5.23 -11.38 28.65
N GLU A 67 -6.26 -10.86 27.98
CA GLU A 67 -7.24 -11.68 27.28
C GLU A 67 -7.06 -11.61 25.76
N PRO A 68 -6.84 -12.74 25.09
CA PRO A 68 -6.86 -12.83 23.64
C PRO A 68 -8.30 -12.79 23.10
N TYR A 69 -8.46 -12.34 21.86
CA TYR A 69 -9.73 -12.50 21.14
C TYR A 69 -9.98 -13.98 20.87
N LYS A 70 -11.18 -14.46 21.19
CA LYS A 70 -11.64 -15.81 20.90
C LYS A 70 -12.80 -15.73 19.93
N ASP A 71 -12.65 -16.40 18.80
CA ASP A 71 -13.75 -16.56 17.85
C ASP A 71 -14.93 -17.25 18.52
N LEU A 72 -16.15 -16.74 18.28
CA LEU A 72 -17.38 -17.24 18.92
C LEU A 72 -17.64 -18.72 18.58
N THR A 73 -17.21 -19.15 17.38
CA THR A 73 -17.31 -20.54 16.93
C THR A 73 -16.09 -21.39 17.32
N LYS A 74 -15.18 -20.85 18.15
CA LYS A 74 -13.98 -21.50 18.66
C LYS A 74 -13.03 -22.02 17.58
N ARG A 75 -13.04 -21.42 16.38
CA ARG A 75 -12.17 -21.82 15.26
C ARG A 75 -10.76 -21.29 15.39
N PHE A 76 -10.58 -20.14 16.03
CA PHE A 76 -9.28 -19.49 16.19
C PHE A 76 -9.23 -18.58 17.42
N GLN A 77 -8.02 -18.17 17.77
CA GLN A 77 -7.72 -17.22 18.83
C GLN A 77 -6.61 -16.27 18.35
N VAL A 78 -6.72 -15.00 18.71
CA VAL A 78 -5.75 -13.95 18.35
C VAL A 78 -5.25 -13.27 19.61
N GLY A 79 -3.93 -13.25 19.81
CA GLY A 79 -3.31 -12.43 20.84
C GLY A 79 -3.45 -10.95 20.49
N ILE A 80 -3.98 -10.15 21.41
CA ILE A 80 -4.19 -8.72 21.19
C ILE A 80 -3.02 -7.97 21.81
N LEU A 81 -2.40 -7.06 21.07
CA LEU A 81 -1.34 -6.22 21.60
C LEU A 81 -1.88 -5.24 22.66
N GLU A 82 -1.06 -4.90 23.64
CA GLU A 82 -1.43 -3.95 24.69
C GLU A 82 -1.86 -2.60 24.07
N GLY A 83 -2.98 -2.07 24.54
CA GLY A 83 -3.58 -0.81 24.05
C GLY A 83 -4.43 -0.93 22.78
N TYR A 84 -4.35 -2.04 22.04
CA TYR A 84 -5.23 -2.26 20.88
C TYR A 84 -6.67 -2.51 21.35
N LYS A 85 -7.62 -1.98 20.58
CA LYS A 85 -9.05 -2.13 20.83
C LYS A 85 -9.60 -3.24 19.96
N VAL A 86 -10.54 -4.01 20.49
CA VAL A 86 -11.27 -5.02 19.74
C VAL A 86 -12.74 -4.61 19.67
N SER A 87 -13.26 -4.49 18.45
CA SER A 87 -14.67 -4.26 18.17
C SER A 87 -15.18 -5.34 17.19
N THR A 88 -16.44 -5.28 16.78
CA THR A 88 -17.00 -6.20 15.78
C THR A 88 -17.77 -5.40 14.75
N ILE A 89 -17.44 -5.61 13.47
CA ILE A 89 -18.09 -4.97 12.33
C ILE A 89 -18.48 -6.05 11.33
N GLY A 90 -19.75 -6.08 10.92
CA GLY A 90 -20.25 -7.07 9.96
C GLY A 90 -20.07 -8.53 10.42
N GLY A 91 -20.01 -8.78 11.73
CA GLY A 91 -19.77 -10.12 12.30
C GLY A 91 -18.30 -10.54 12.37
N PHE A 92 -17.37 -9.69 11.93
CA PHE A 92 -15.93 -9.95 12.00
C PHE A 92 -15.28 -9.10 13.09
N PRO A 93 -14.27 -9.62 13.81
CA PRO A 93 -13.51 -8.83 14.76
C PRO A 93 -12.73 -7.75 14.02
N LEU A 94 -12.78 -6.52 14.53
CA LEU A 94 -11.91 -5.44 14.09
C LEU A 94 -10.95 -5.13 15.24
N ILE A 95 -9.65 -5.28 14.98
CA ILE A 95 -8.59 -5.00 15.94
C ILE A 95 -7.89 -3.72 15.50
N GLU A 96 -7.98 -2.67 16.30
CA GLU A 96 -7.55 -1.31 15.95
C GLU A 96 -6.39 -0.86 16.84
N SER A 97 -5.37 -0.29 16.22
CA SER A 97 -4.25 0.32 16.92
C SER A 97 -4.71 1.58 17.68
N PRO A 98 -4.03 1.94 18.79
CA PRO A 98 -4.36 3.14 19.56
C PRO A 98 -4.32 4.43 18.74
N ASP A 99 -3.43 4.50 17.75
CA ASP A 99 -3.21 5.65 16.87
C ASP A 99 -4.14 5.65 15.64
N GLY A 100 -4.95 4.61 15.44
CA GLY A 100 -5.89 4.49 14.33
C GLY A 100 -5.25 4.27 12.96
N ASN A 101 -3.92 4.12 12.87
CA ASN A 101 -3.22 3.95 11.60
C ASN A 101 -3.25 2.50 11.09
N LEU A 102 -3.51 1.53 11.97
CA LEU A 102 -3.58 0.13 11.62
C LEU A 102 -4.85 -0.48 12.19
N ALA A 103 -5.61 -1.12 11.32
CA ALA A 103 -6.68 -2.01 11.73
C ALA A 103 -6.59 -3.31 10.93
N TYR A 104 -6.82 -4.44 11.59
CA TYR A 104 -6.89 -5.73 10.92
C TYR A 104 -8.11 -6.52 11.38
N THR A 105 -8.54 -7.42 10.51
CA THR A 105 -9.58 -8.40 10.81
C THR A 105 -9.08 -9.79 10.46
N VAL A 106 -9.73 -10.81 10.98
CA VAL A 106 -9.43 -12.20 10.66
C VAL A 106 -10.66 -12.83 10.02
N LEU A 107 -10.48 -13.33 8.80
CA LEU A 107 -11.48 -14.12 8.08
C LEU A 107 -11.04 -15.58 8.06
N VAL A 108 -12.00 -16.48 8.22
CA VAL A 108 -11.77 -17.92 8.17
C VAL A 108 -12.63 -18.52 7.06
N GLU A 109 -11.95 -19.06 6.06
CA GLU A 109 -12.56 -19.71 4.90
C GLU A 109 -12.32 -21.22 4.94
N GLN A 110 -13.31 -21.99 4.50
CA GLN A 110 -13.16 -23.43 4.34
C GLN A 110 -12.26 -23.75 3.15
N ARG A 111 -11.38 -24.74 3.32
CA ARG A 111 -10.50 -25.22 2.26
C ARG A 111 -10.91 -26.63 1.87
N ALA A 112 -10.94 -26.88 0.57
CA ALA A 112 -11.21 -28.21 0.04
C ALA A 112 -10.06 -29.21 0.30
N THR A 113 -8.84 -28.71 0.49
CA THR A 113 -7.64 -29.53 0.75
C THR A 113 -6.66 -28.80 1.66
N ASP A 114 -5.78 -29.56 2.31
CA ASP A 114 -4.73 -29.01 3.18
C ASP A 114 -3.52 -28.44 2.41
N ARG A 115 -3.45 -28.65 1.08
CA ARG A 115 -2.33 -28.19 0.25
C ARG A 115 -2.14 -26.67 0.36
N PRO A 116 -0.95 -26.17 0.74
CA PRO A 116 -0.70 -24.73 0.91
C PRO A 116 -1.17 -23.90 -0.28
N LEU A 117 -1.80 -22.77 0.01
CA LEU A 117 -2.27 -21.84 -1.01
C LEU A 117 -1.09 -21.11 -1.62
N SER A 118 -1.13 -20.91 -2.95
CA SER A 118 -0.17 -20.05 -3.63
C SER A 118 -0.45 -18.58 -3.33
N ASN A 119 0.56 -17.72 -3.43
CA ASN A 119 0.38 -16.26 -3.26
C ASN A 119 -0.71 -15.69 -4.19
N PRO A 120 -0.79 -16.05 -5.49
CA PRO A 120 -1.93 -15.65 -6.33
C PRO A 120 -3.29 -16.12 -5.80
N SER A 121 -3.38 -17.33 -5.23
CA SER A 121 -4.61 -17.83 -4.62
C SER A 121 -4.99 -17.03 -3.36
N LEU A 122 -4.01 -16.68 -2.52
CA LEU A 122 -4.23 -15.83 -1.35
C LEU A 122 -4.71 -14.42 -1.76
N ALA A 123 -4.08 -13.83 -2.76
CA ALA A 123 -4.50 -12.53 -3.30
C ALA A 123 -5.93 -12.59 -3.84
N GLN A 124 -6.28 -13.66 -4.57
CA GLN A 124 -7.64 -13.85 -5.09
C GLN A 124 -8.68 -13.93 -3.97
N ILE A 125 -8.41 -14.69 -2.91
CA ILE A 125 -9.30 -14.76 -1.73
C ILE A 125 -9.46 -13.37 -1.12
N ALA A 126 -8.38 -12.63 -0.89
CA ALA A 126 -8.46 -11.26 -0.37
C ALA A 126 -9.32 -10.36 -1.27
N ILE A 127 -9.07 -10.36 -2.58
CA ILE A 127 -9.85 -9.58 -3.55
C ILE A 127 -11.35 -9.91 -3.46
N GLU A 128 -11.71 -11.19 -3.38
CA GLU A 128 -13.10 -11.65 -3.31
C GLU A 128 -13.80 -11.22 -2.03
N GLN A 129 -13.12 -11.30 -0.88
CA GLN A 129 -13.68 -10.86 0.39
C GLN A 129 -13.95 -9.36 0.41
N PHE A 130 -12.97 -8.57 -0.02
CA PHE A 130 -13.09 -7.12 0.02
C PHE A 130 -14.00 -6.54 -1.08
N ARG A 131 -14.23 -7.25 -2.18
CA ARG A 131 -15.22 -6.84 -3.21
C ARG A 131 -16.64 -6.71 -2.66
N ARG A 132 -16.92 -7.31 -1.50
CA ARG A 132 -18.19 -7.11 -0.76
C ARG A 132 -18.30 -5.73 -0.13
N GLY A 133 -17.19 -5.02 0.03
CA GLY A 133 -17.12 -3.67 0.57
C GLY A 133 -17.52 -2.60 -0.45
N GLU A 134 -17.96 -1.45 0.06
CA GLU A 134 -18.45 -0.36 -0.77
C GLU A 134 -17.32 0.31 -1.56
N GLY A 135 -17.51 0.43 -2.88
CA GLY A 135 -16.58 1.12 -3.77
C GLY A 135 -15.17 0.49 -3.84
N PHE A 136 -15.00 -0.73 -3.33
CA PHE A 136 -13.70 -1.37 -3.18
C PHE A 136 -13.05 -1.67 -4.55
N GLN A 137 -11.79 -1.28 -4.68
CA GLN A 137 -10.95 -1.48 -5.85
C GLN A 137 -9.52 -1.81 -5.43
N THR A 138 -8.90 -2.79 -6.09
CA THR A 138 -7.55 -3.24 -5.80
C THR A 138 -6.54 -2.75 -6.82
N GLY A 139 -5.31 -2.49 -6.38
CA GLY A 139 -4.16 -2.34 -7.26
C GLY A 139 -3.52 -3.68 -7.60
N ASN A 140 -2.27 -3.62 -8.05
CA ASN A 140 -1.47 -4.82 -8.33
C ASN A 140 -0.96 -5.42 -7.02
N PHE A 141 -1.08 -6.74 -6.85
CA PHE A 141 -0.51 -7.43 -5.70
C PHE A 141 1.01 -7.62 -5.84
N GLN A 142 1.71 -7.73 -4.71
CA GLN A 142 3.11 -8.11 -4.63
C GLN A 142 3.26 -9.30 -3.67
N PRO A 143 3.99 -10.36 -4.06
CA PRO A 143 4.39 -11.40 -3.12
C PRO A 143 5.23 -10.80 -1.99
N VAL A 144 4.94 -11.18 -0.75
CA VAL A 144 5.79 -10.88 0.42
C VAL A 144 6.07 -12.18 1.19
N PRO A 145 7.11 -12.24 2.05
CA PRO A 145 7.36 -13.42 2.87
C PRO A 145 6.12 -13.82 3.67
N GLY A 146 5.64 -15.04 3.46
CA GLY A 146 4.46 -15.58 4.16
C GLY A 146 3.09 -15.07 3.69
N GLY A 147 3.01 -14.23 2.63
CA GLY A 147 1.73 -13.66 2.21
C GLY A 147 1.77 -12.82 0.93
N VAL A 148 0.86 -11.86 0.85
CA VAL A 148 0.73 -10.93 -0.29
C VAL A 148 0.42 -9.52 0.21
N SER A 149 1.11 -8.54 -0.35
CA SER A 149 0.75 -7.14 -0.22
C SER A 149 -0.21 -6.75 -1.34
N LEU A 150 -1.30 -6.06 -1.02
CA LEU A 150 -2.30 -5.61 -1.98
C LEU A 150 -2.81 -4.21 -1.63
N PRO A 151 -2.41 -3.16 -2.36
CA PRO A 151 -2.95 -1.82 -2.18
C PRO A 151 -4.41 -1.78 -2.62
N TRP A 152 -5.22 -0.98 -1.92
CA TRP A 152 -6.65 -0.84 -2.21
C TRP A 152 -7.17 0.57 -1.99
N ARG A 153 -8.30 0.87 -2.63
CA ARG A 153 -9.13 2.05 -2.41
C ARG A 153 -10.59 1.63 -2.26
N GLY A 154 -11.38 2.45 -1.58
CA GLY A 154 -12.80 2.20 -1.37
C GLY A 154 -13.53 3.44 -0.93
N ASN A 155 -14.81 3.28 -0.63
CA ASN A 155 -15.64 4.29 -0.01
C ASN A 155 -16.14 3.77 1.33
N LEU A 156 -16.21 4.66 2.32
CA LEU A 156 -16.78 4.36 3.62
C LEU A 156 -17.95 5.31 3.87
N THR A 157 -19.15 4.74 3.96
CA THR A 157 -20.35 5.49 4.38
C THR A 157 -20.62 5.30 5.87
N LEU A 158 -20.47 6.37 6.64
CA LEU A 158 -20.79 6.44 8.06
C LEU A 158 -21.79 7.56 8.31
N GLY A 159 -22.94 7.23 8.90
CA GLY A 159 -23.98 8.24 9.18
C GLY A 159 -24.52 8.95 7.94
N GLY A 160 -24.53 8.28 6.78
CA GLY A 160 -24.95 8.86 5.50
C GLY A 160 -23.90 9.75 4.82
N GLN A 161 -22.71 9.91 5.39
CA GLN A 161 -21.58 10.61 4.78
C GLN A 161 -20.62 9.60 4.17
N THR A 162 -20.37 9.72 2.87
CA THR A 162 -19.42 8.87 2.13
C THR A 162 -18.08 9.58 2.00
N GLN A 163 -17.01 8.91 2.42
CA GLN A 163 -15.64 9.40 2.25
C GLN A 163 -14.74 8.36 1.55
N PRO A 164 -13.80 8.78 0.69
CA PRO A 164 -12.84 7.86 0.11
C PRO A 164 -11.87 7.38 1.19
N VAL A 165 -11.51 6.10 1.12
CA VAL A 165 -10.54 5.45 2.00
C VAL A 165 -9.56 4.63 1.15
N SER A 166 -8.35 4.43 1.68
CA SER A 166 -7.34 3.60 1.02
C SER A 166 -6.45 2.93 2.05
N GLY A 167 -5.83 1.83 1.66
CA GLY A 167 -4.88 1.14 2.50
C GLY A 167 -4.11 0.08 1.75
N VAL A 168 -3.46 -0.80 2.51
CA VAL A 168 -2.74 -1.97 2.02
C VAL A 168 -3.17 -3.16 2.86
N ILE A 169 -3.54 -4.25 2.18
CA ILE A 169 -3.73 -5.58 2.79
C ILE A 169 -2.35 -6.24 2.81
N LEU A 170 -1.99 -6.89 3.91
CA LEU A 170 -0.73 -7.61 4.11
C LEU A 170 -0.99 -9.07 4.46
#